data_AF-A0A8K1FFD6-F1
#
_entry.id   AF-A0A8K1FFD6-F1
#
_cell.length_a   1.000
_cell.length_b   1.000
_cell.length_c   1.000
_cell.angle_alpha   90.00
_cell.angle_beta   90.00
_cell.angle_gamma   90.00
#
_symmetry.space_group_name_H-M   'P 1'
#
loop_
_entity.id
_entity.type
_entity.pdbx_description
1 polymer ?
#
loop_
_entity_poly.entity_id
_entity_poly.type
_entity_poly.pdbx_seq_one_letter_code
_entity_poly.pdbx_strand_id
1 'polypeptide(L)'
;MWSIASSSSSQAALRGLHGAFPRSSRVLRVLPSPPPTTAMALARQQKRFVNMPMGGDMAAKMTESMRANPVAWWLFGCAGLIATTMTVGAAGPLTRTGASMLYWVPKEHFPPRSEEDWRHEFSLYRDFAQRHQRIPMTYEDFKRRFKYEYTHRLIGEGTTFAFLGPLAYFYVKERLPTSIHSYLAGVLALGATQMYIGRRMVQNLVAERHGRDPNKDPNFVAPHGLTYDNAFSMANLALLVWAGLHVVSPSGRAVKLREMTMVHSLKDIGELRRYFQYATALFLGTAGAGTLVAGIDAGKEYNTFPKMGKKWIPDGLFERSPWLHNFYENVALVQLDHRLLAVGTLSAYSFIYMKARKPHLWDALPPETKQALNWTMLAVGGQVLGGITMLVNAVPTALAMVHTSGAAAILGTSLWTLHTLRFARPGGVVNAAAKVAAKAL
;
A
#
# COMPACT_ATOMS: atom_id res chain seq x y z
N MET A 1 -27.03 38.57 3.59
CA MET A 1 -28.32 39.27 3.62
C MET A 1 -29.31 38.49 2.76
N TRP A 2 -30.38 37.96 3.38
CA TRP A 2 -31.68 37.52 2.82
C TRP A 2 -31.64 36.28 1.88
N SER A 3 -32.17 35.08 2.14
CA SER A 3 -33.28 34.49 2.94
C SER A 3 -34.71 34.77 2.46
N ILE A 4 -35.51 33.67 2.47
CA ILE A 4 -36.98 33.50 2.43
C ILE A 4 -37.58 33.31 1.01
N ALA A 5 -37.99 32.08 0.61
CA ALA A 5 -39.31 31.39 0.77
C ALA A 5 -40.43 32.01 -0.12
N SER A 6 -41.47 31.36 -0.65
CA SER A 6 -42.13 30.07 -0.41
C SER A 6 -43.20 29.80 -1.51
N SER A 7 -43.50 28.50 -1.73
CA SER A 7 -44.84 27.88 -1.87
C SER A 7 -45.82 28.11 -3.05
N SER A 8 -46.49 26.99 -3.38
CA SER A 8 -47.86 26.82 -3.91
C SER A 8 -48.08 27.03 -5.42
N SER A 9 -48.96 26.34 -6.14
CA SER A 9 -49.73 25.10 -5.93
C SER A 9 -50.38 24.72 -7.27
N SER A 10 -50.66 23.43 -7.41
CA SER A 10 -51.39 22.72 -8.45
C SER A 10 -52.76 23.32 -8.80
N GLN A 11 -53.15 23.24 -10.09
CA GLN A 11 -54.46 22.78 -10.63
C GLN A 11 -54.52 23.11 -12.14
N ALA A 12 -54.53 22.13 -13.05
CA ALA A 12 -55.70 21.41 -13.58
C ALA A 12 -56.18 22.00 -14.93
N ALA A 13 -56.09 21.22 -16.00
CA ALA A 13 -57.03 21.26 -17.13
C ALA A 13 -56.82 20.04 -18.04
N LEU A 14 -57.64 19.01 -17.81
CA LEU A 14 -57.96 17.94 -18.76
C LEU A 14 -58.83 18.50 -19.88
N ARG A 15 -58.59 18.10 -21.14
CA ARG A 15 -59.65 17.66 -22.08
C ARG A 15 -59.07 17.18 -23.41
N GLY A 16 -59.46 15.95 -23.76
CA GLY A 16 -59.81 15.57 -25.13
C GLY A 16 -58.69 15.06 -26.01
N LEU A 17 -58.66 13.75 -26.27
CA LEU A 17 -58.83 13.20 -27.62
C LEU A 17 -59.04 11.68 -27.52
N HIS A 18 -60.27 11.26 -27.82
CA HIS A 18 -60.65 9.88 -28.04
C HIS A 18 -60.26 9.46 -29.47
N GLY A 19 -59.68 8.28 -29.62
CA GLY A 19 -59.42 7.67 -30.92
C GLY A 19 -59.05 6.19 -30.82
N ALA A 20 -60.07 5.34 -30.97
CA ALA A 20 -60.08 3.96 -31.49
C ALA A 20 -59.01 2.93 -31.05
N PHE A 21 -59.44 1.95 -30.26
CA PHE A 21 -58.77 0.64 -30.06
C PHE A 21 -59.25 -0.39 -31.10
N PRO A 22 -58.37 -1.28 -31.59
CA PRO A 22 -58.74 -2.65 -31.90
C PRO A 22 -58.30 -3.61 -30.78
N ARG A 23 -59.23 -4.45 -30.33
CA ARG A 23 -58.97 -5.60 -29.45
C ARG A 23 -58.18 -6.67 -30.20
N SER A 24 -57.05 -7.07 -29.65
CA SER A 24 -56.35 -8.31 -30.03
C SER A 24 -55.89 -9.02 -28.75
N SER A 25 -56.52 -10.15 -28.47
CA SER A 25 -56.14 -11.11 -27.44
C SER A 25 -54.85 -11.82 -27.88
N ARG A 26 -53.72 -11.53 -27.23
CA ARG A 26 -52.52 -12.38 -27.29
C ARG A 26 -52.29 -13.08 -25.96
N VAL A 27 -52.45 -14.39 -26.04
CA VAL A 27 -52.10 -15.41 -25.05
C VAL A 27 -50.64 -15.23 -24.61
N LEU A 28 -50.42 -15.08 -23.31
CA LEU A 28 -49.10 -15.15 -22.67
C LEU A 28 -48.55 -16.58 -22.82
N ARG A 29 -47.57 -16.75 -23.72
CA ARG A 29 -46.83 -18.01 -23.89
C ARG A 29 -45.79 -18.08 -22.77
N VAL A 30 -46.06 -18.88 -21.75
CA VAL A 30 -45.07 -19.26 -20.71
C VAL A 30 -43.93 -19.99 -21.41
N LEU A 31 -42.70 -19.47 -21.29
CA LEU A 31 -41.51 -20.16 -21.76
C LEU A 31 -41.28 -21.42 -20.89
N PRO A 32 -40.95 -22.58 -21.47
CA PRO A 32 -40.69 -23.78 -20.68
C PRO A 32 -39.42 -23.60 -19.85
N SER A 33 -39.47 -24.08 -18.60
CA SER A 33 -38.32 -24.20 -17.72
C SER A 33 -37.24 -25.10 -18.35
N PRO A 34 -35.94 -24.81 -18.16
CA PRO A 34 -34.88 -25.64 -18.70
C PRO A 34 -34.90 -27.03 -18.05
N PRO A 35 -34.48 -28.09 -18.77
CA PRO A 35 -34.52 -29.46 -18.28
C PRO A 35 -33.62 -29.66 -17.04
N PRO A 36 -33.99 -30.58 -16.12
CA PRO A 36 -33.40 -30.75 -14.79
C PRO A 36 -31.90 -31.15 -14.80
N THR A 37 -31.35 -31.51 -15.96
CA THR A 37 -29.94 -31.83 -16.15
C THR A 37 -29.00 -30.62 -16.04
N THR A 38 -29.48 -29.41 -16.35
CA THR A 38 -28.64 -28.19 -16.34
C THR A 38 -28.44 -27.64 -14.92
N ALA A 39 -29.48 -27.71 -14.07
CA ALA A 39 -29.42 -27.24 -12.68
C ALA A 39 -28.55 -28.16 -11.79
N MET A 40 -28.58 -29.48 -12.02
CA MET A 40 -27.71 -30.42 -11.31
C MET A 40 -26.23 -30.32 -11.74
N ALA A 41 -25.95 -29.96 -12.99
CA ALA A 41 -24.58 -29.74 -13.46
C ALA A 41 -23.95 -28.49 -12.83
N LEU A 42 -24.71 -27.40 -12.71
CA LEU A 42 -24.30 -26.17 -12.00
C LEU A 42 -24.14 -26.41 -10.50
N ALA A 43 -25.06 -27.15 -9.86
CA ALA A 43 -24.95 -27.50 -8.45
C ALA A 43 -23.76 -28.45 -8.13
N ARG A 44 -23.39 -29.34 -9.07
CA ARG A 44 -22.18 -30.18 -8.96
C ARG A 44 -20.89 -29.39 -9.14
N GLN A 45 -20.90 -28.33 -9.96
CA GLN A 45 -19.75 -27.43 -10.09
C GLN A 45 -19.58 -26.53 -8.84
N GLN A 46 -20.68 -26.22 -8.15
CA GLN A 46 -20.69 -25.44 -6.90
C GLN A 46 -20.29 -26.28 -5.67
N LYS A 47 -20.62 -27.59 -5.63
CA LYS A 47 -20.21 -28.51 -4.56
C LYS A 47 -18.75 -28.98 -4.63
N ARG A 48 -18.04 -28.77 -5.76
CA ARG A 48 -16.59 -29.02 -5.87
C ARG A 48 -15.72 -28.01 -5.10
N PHE A 49 -16.31 -26.92 -4.58
CA PHE A 49 -15.60 -25.94 -3.76
C PHE A 49 -15.66 -26.21 -2.25
N VAL A 50 -16.36 -27.26 -1.78
CA VAL A 50 -16.58 -27.48 -0.35
C VAL A 50 -15.74 -28.62 0.25
N ASN A 51 -15.11 -29.46 -0.56
CA ASN A 51 -14.16 -30.48 -0.07
C ASN A 51 -12.81 -30.32 -0.77
N MET A 52 -11.94 -29.44 -0.27
CA MET A 52 -10.51 -29.48 -0.59
C MET A 52 -9.77 -30.25 0.51
N PRO A 53 -8.95 -31.26 0.17
CA PRO A 53 -7.98 -31.80 1.11
C PRO A 53 -6.93 -30.72 1.37
N MET A 54 -6.95 -30.17 2.58
CA MET A 54 -6.03 -29.12 3.04
C MET A 54 -4.62 -29.71 3.18
N GLY A 55 -3.66 -29.19 2.40
CA GLY A 55 -2.22 -29.46 2.56
C GLY A 55 -1.49 -29.73 1.24
N GLY A 56 -1.67 -30.93 0.67
CA GLY A 56 -0.85 -31.41 -0.46
C GLY A 56 -1.19 -30.79 -1.83
N ASP A 57 -2.47 -30.56 -2.10
CA ASP A 57 -2.95 -30.07 -3.41
C ASP A 57 -2.60 -28.58 -3.64
N MET A 58 -2.56 -27.78 -2.57
CA MET A 58 -2.23 -26.35 -2.67
C MET A 58 -0.74 -26.13 -2.98
N ALA A 59 0.15 -26.86 -2.30
CA ALA A 59 1.59 -26.78 -2.54
C ALA A 59 1.96 -27.25 -3.97
N ALA A 60 1.31 -28.32 -4.44
CA ALA A 60 1.46 -28.80 -5.81
C ALA A 60 1.01 -27.75 -6.85
N LYS A 61 -0.19 -27.19 -6.69
CA LYS A 61 -0.72 -26.12 -7.55
C LYS A 61 0.14 -24.85 -7.54
N MET A 62 0.66 -24.48 -6.37
CA MET A 62 1.59 -23.35 -6.25
C MET A 62 2.88 -23.62 -7.02
N THR A 63 3.45 -24.83 -6.88
CA THR A 63 4.65 -25.23 -7.61
C THR A 63 4.44 -25.22 -9.13
N GLU A 64 3.29 -25.72 -9.60
CA GLU A 64 2.92 -25.68 -11.01
C GLU A 64 2.78 -24.24 -11.52
N SER A 65 2.13 -23.36 -10.75
CA SER A 65 2.02 -21.93 -11.06
C SER A 65 3.39 -21.24 -11.14
N MET A 66 4.30 -21.56 -10.22
CA MET A 66 5.68 -21.05 -10.21
C MET A 66 6.46 -21.47 -11.45
N ARG A 67 6.32 -22.74 -11.86
CA ARG A 67 6.95 -23.25 -13.09
C ARG A 67 6.34 -22.62 -14.34
N ALA A 68 5.03 -22.37 -14.35
CA ALA A 68 4.34 -21.76 -15.47
C ALA A 68 4.67 -20.26 -15.62
N ASN A 69 4.88 -19.54 -14.51
CA ASN A 69 5.11 -18.09 -14.50
C ASN A 69 6.32 -17.69 -13.64
N PRO A 70 7.54 -18.16 -13.97
CA PRO A 70 8.72 -17.95 -13.12
C PRO A 70 9.07 -16.46 -12.97
N VAL A 71 8.88 -15.66 -14.02
CA VAL A 71 9.13 -14.21 -13.99
C VAL A 71 8.18 -13.52 -13.01
N ALA A 72 6.89 -13.87 -13.00
CA ALA A 72 5.93 -13.24 -12.10
C ALA A 72 6.23 -13.56 -10.63
N TRP A 73 6.53 -14.83 -10.33
CA TRP A 73 6.86 -15.26 -8.97
C TRP A 73 8.17 -14.69 -8.48
N TRP A 74 9.16 -14.52 -9.35
CA TRP A 74 10.37 -13.76 -9.03
C TRP A 74 10.03 -12.31 -8.65
N LEU A 75 9.23 -11.60 -9.46
CA LEU A 75 8.83 -10.21 -9.17
C LEU A 75 8.04 -10.09 -7.86
N PHE A 76 7.09 -11.00 -7.61
CA PHE A 76 6.35 -11.04 -6.35
C PHE A 76 7.23 -11.41 -5.16
N GLY A 77 8.22 -12.28 -5.36
CA GLY A 77 9.24 -12.61 -4.36
C GLY A 77 10.08 -11.39 -3.99
N CYS A 78 10.57 -10.63 -4.97
CA CYS A 78 11.26 -9.37 -4.74
C CYS A 78 10.38 -8.33 -4.03
N ALA A 79 9.10 -8.22 -4.42
CA ALA A 79 8.13 -7.36 -3.73
C ALA A 79 7.97 -7.78 -2.26
N GLY A 80 7.89 -9.09 -1.98
CA GLY A 80 7.86 -9.64 -0.63
C GLY A 80 9.11 -9.29 0.17
N LEU A 81 10.30 -9.42 -0.42
CA LEU A 81 11.57 -9.04 0.21
C LEU A 81 11.67 -7.55 0.53
N ILE A 82 11.16 -6.67 -0.34
CA ILE A 82 11.06 -5.24 -0.04
C ILE A 82 10.13 -5.02 1.15
N ALA A 83 8.94 -5.63 1.16
CA ALA A 83 8.01 -5.52 2.28
C ALA A 83 8.62 -6.05 3.60
N THR A 84 9.40 -7.13 3.54
CA THR A 84 10.15 -7.66 4.69
C THR A 84 11.22 -6.68 5.15
N THR A 85 11.99 -6.10 4.23
CA THR A 85 13.01 -5.09 4.54
C THR A 85 12.38 -3.90 5.25
N MET A 86 11.26 -3.38 4.73
CA MET A 86 10.50 -2.29 5.37
C MET A 86 10.01 -2.67 6.78
N THR A 87 9.52 -3.90 6.95
CA THR A 87 9.03 -4.40 8.24
C THR A 87 10.14 -4.44 9.29
N VAL A 88 11.34 -4.93 8.93
CA VAL A 88 12.50 -4.95 9.83
C VAL A 88 13.06 -3.54 10.05
N GLY A 89 13.07 -2.71 9.01
CA GLY A 89 13.52 -1.32 9.05
C GLY A 89 12.71 -0.44 9.99
N ALA A 90 11.43 -0.76 10.22
CA ALA A 90 10.58 -0.09 11.21
C ALA A 90 11.13 -0.12 12.65
N ALA A 91 11.98 -1.09 12.98
CA ALA A 91 12.65 -1.13 14.27
C ALA A 91 13.71 -0.03 14.43
N GLY A 92 14.32 0.43 13.32
CA GLY A 92 15.44 1.36 13.32
C GLY A 92 15.19 2.68 14.05
N PRO A 93 14.11 3.43 13.73
CA PRO A 93 13.78 4.69 14.42
C PRO A 93 13.55 4.52 15.92
N LEU A 94 12.86 3.44 16.30
CA LEU A 94 12.50 3.18 17.70
C LEU A 94 13.69 2.75 18.55
N THR A 95 14.61 2.00 17.94
CA THR A 95 15.81 1.52 18.59
C THR A 95 16.97 2.53 18.48
N ARG A 96 16.83 3.57 17.64
CA ARG A 96 17.84 4.62 17.38
C ARG A 96 19.22 4.04 17.07
N THR A 97 19.24 2.91 16.35
CA THR A 97 20.46 2.11 16.21
C THR A 97 21.24 2.45 14.99
N GLY A 98 20.65 3.03 13.94
CA GLY A 98 21.22 3.14 12.58
C GLY A 98 22.62 3.78 12.47
N ALA A 99 23.21 4.21 13.57
CA ALA A 99 24.60 4.59 13.72
C ALA A 99 25.54 3.52 14.32
N SER A 100 25.03 2.36 14.72
CA SER A 100 25.80 1.29 15.35
C SER A 100 26.69 0.61 14.32
N MET A 101 26.26 0.55 13.05
CA MET A 101 27.12 0.14 11.94
C MET A 101 27.75 1.30 11.16
N LEU A 102 27.53 2.56 11.56
CA LEU A 102 28.19 3.72 10.93
C LEU A 102 29.68 3.78 11.24
N TYR A 103 30.04 3.39 12.46
CA TYR A 103 31.43 3.30 12.92
C TYR A 103 32.10 1.99 12.52
N TRP A 104 31.31 1.03 12.06
CA TRP A 104 31.76 -0.28 11.65
C TRP A 104 32.50 -0.18 10.30
N VAL A 105 33.78 -0.57 10.30
CA VAL A 105 34.64 -0.52 9.11
C VAL A 105 34.20 -1.63 8.15
N PRO A 106 33.91 -1.35 6.85
CA PRO A 106 33.40 -2.32 5.87
C PRO A 106 34.24 -3.58 5.60
N LYS A 107 35.33 -3.81 6.34
CA LYS A 107 36.27 -4.91 6.10
C LYS A 107 35.69 -6.29 6.41
N GLU A 108 34.58 -6.42 7.14
CA GLU A 108 34.03 -7.74 7.54
C GLU A 108 32.49 -7.83 7.44
N HIS A 109 31.91 -8.32 6.36
CA HIS A 109 30.44 -8.48 6.22
C HIS A 109 29.73 -9.35 7.31
N PHE A 110 30.44 -9.76 8.37
CA PHE A 110 30.02 -10.58 9.48
C PHE A 110 29.88 -9.76 10.77
N PRO A 111 28.95 -10.12 11.67
CA PRO A 111 28.85 -9.49 12.98
C PRO A 111 30.08 -9.81 13.84
N PRO A 112 30.35 -9.02 14.90
CA PRO A 112 31.45 -9.27 15.84
C PRO A 112 31.42 -10.71 16.36
N ARG A 113 32.56 -11.40 16.30
CA ARG A 113 32.66 -12.85 16.57
C ARG A 113 33.20 -13.16 17.97
N SER A 114 33.99 -12.26 18.54
CA SER A 114 34.51 -12.36 19.91
C SER A 114 33.88 -11.30 20.84
N GLU A 115 33.94 -11.54 22.15
CA GLU A 115 33.52 -10.55 23.15
C GLU A 115 34.42 -9.30 23.15
N GLU A 116 35.66 -9.42 22.70
CA GLU A 116 36.57 -8.29 22.54
C GLU A 116 36.08 -7.37 21.41
N ASP A 117 35.73 -7.94 20.25
CA ASP A 117 35.18 -7.19 19.11
C ASP A 117 33.90 -6.46 19.51
N TRP A 118 32.99 -7.14 20.22
CA TRP A 118 31.74 -6.52 20.69
C TRP A 118 31.99 -5.36 21.65
N ARG A 119 32.96 -5.47 22.55
CA ARG A 119 33.33 -4.38 23.47
C ARG A 119 33.98 -3.23 22.73
N HIS A 120 34.81 -3.51 21.72
CA HIS A 120 35.40 -2.50 20.87
C HIS A 120 34.32 -1.70 20.13
N GLU A 121 33.40 -2.38 19.44
CA GLU A 121 32.29 -1.73 18.73
C GLU A 121 31.36 -0.96 19.67
N PHE A 122 31.04 -1.51 20.84
CA PHE A 122 30.26 -0.79 21.84
C PHE A 122 30.98 0.48 22.32
N SER A 123 32.30 0.44 22.48
CA SER A 123 33.09 1.61 22.89
C SER A 123 33.03 2.73 21.87
N LEU A 124 33.08 2.41 20.57
CA LEU A 124 32.93 3.38 19.47
C LEU A 124 31.53 3.98 19.43
N TYR A 125 30.51 3.14 19.62
CA TYR A 125 29.12 3.57 19.57
C TYR A 125 28.65 4.32 20.83
N ARG A 126 29.24 4.05 22.00
CA ARG A 126 28.81 4.63 23.29
C ARG A 126 28.79 6.16 23.25
N ASP A 127 29.82 6.78 22.68
CA ASP A 127 29.94 8.23 22.61
C ASP A 127 28.87 8.86 21.70
N PHE A 128 28.44 8.14 20.66
CA PHE A 128 27.30 8.56 19.84
C PHE A 128 25.99 8.41 20.60
N ALA A 129 25.80 7.27 21.28
CA ALA A 129 24.59 7.00 22.04
C ALA A 129 24.36 8.03 23.15
N GLN A 130 25.41 8.44 23.86
CA GLN A 130 25.33 9.48 24.90
C GLN A 130 24.91 10.85 24.36
N ARG A 131 25.29 11.20 23.12
CA ARG A 131 24.94 12.47 22.49
C ARG A 131 23.52 12.49 21.90
N HIS A 132 23.00 11.34 21.48
CA HIS A 132 21.77 11.26 20.65
C HIS A 132 20.62 10.46 21.27
N GLN A 133 20.83 9.81 22.42
CA GLN A 133 19.80 9.06 23.14
C GLN A 133 19.55 9.67 24.52
N ARG A 134 18.28 9.69 24.93
CA ARG A 134 17.86 10.19 26.25
C ARG A 134 18.25 9.26 27.40
N ILE A 135 18.49 7.98 27.11
CA ILE A 135 18.82 6.94 28.09
C ILE A 135 20.19 6.37 27.74
N PRO A 136 21.12 6.26 28.71
CA PRO A 136 22.40 5.60 28.50
C PRO A 136 22.22 4.18 27.96
N MET A 137 22.97 3.84 26.92
CA MET A 137 22.92 2.51 26.30
C MET A 137 23.67 1.50 27.15
N THR A 138 23.01 0.39 27.50
CA THR A 138 23.71 -0.77 28.10
C THR A 138 24.34 -1.65 27.03
N TYR A 139 25.34 -2.44 27.41
CA TYR A 139 26.00 -3.38 26.50
C TYR A 139 25.03 -4.42 25.90
N GLU A 140 24.12 -4.96 26.72
CA GLU A 140 23.10 -5.92 26.26
C GLU A 140 22.07 -5.27 25.34
N ASP A 141 21.68 -4.02 25.63
CA ASP A 141 20.81 -3.27 24.73
C ASP A 141 21.48 -3.03 23.39
N PHE A 142 22.77 -2.70 23.38
CA PHE A 142 23.56 -2.56 22.16
C PHE A 142 23.57 -3.85 21.33
N LYS A 143 23.90 -5.01 21.92
CA LYS A 143 23.91 -6.30 21.19
C LYS A 143 22.55 -6.64 20.60
N ARG A 144 21.46 -6.45 21.36
CA ARG A 144 20.09 -6.70 20.88
C ARG A 144 19.73 -5.79 19.71
N ARG A 145 20.07 -4.52 19.82
CA ARG A 145 19.82 -3.47 18.83
C ARG A 145 20.62 -3.67 17.53
N PHE A 146 21.90 -4.00 17.65
CA PHE A 146 22.77 -4.33 16.52
C PHE A 146 22.19 -5.45 15.65
N LYS A 147 21.59 -6.48 16.26
CA LYS A 147 20.98 -7.60 15.52
C LYS A 147 19.87 -7.16 14.56
N TYR A 148 19.02 -6.20 14.95
CA TYR A 148 17.97 -5.68 14.08
C TYR A 148 18.56 -4.95 12.88
N GLU A 149 19.55 -4.10 13.10
CA GLU A 149 20.22 -3.35 12.04
C GLU A 149 21.00 -4.26 11.09
N TYR A 150 21.70 -5.26 11.63
CA TYR A 150 22.43 -6.25 10.83
C TYR A 150 21.48 -7.01 9.93
N THR A 151 20.37 -7.47 10.50
CA THR A 151 19.35 -8.23 9.77
C THR A 151 18.70 -7.36 8.70
N HIS A 152 18.37 -6.10 9.01
CA HIS A 152 17.83 -5.14 8.04
C HIS A 152 18.77 -4.95 6.85
N ARG A 153 20.07 -4.74 7.11
CA ARG A 153 21.09 -4.55 6.07
C ARG A 153 21.28 -5.81 5.22
N LEU A 154 21.38 -6.97 5.87
CA LEU A 154 21.55 -8.25 5.18
C LEU A 154 20.36 -8.54 4.25
N ILE A 155 19.13 -8.27 4.69
CA ILE A 155 17.94 -8.45 3.85
C ILE A 155 17.93 -7.41 2.72
N GLY A 156 18.30 -6.16 2.98
CA GLY A 156 18.40 -5.11 1.95
C GLY A 156 19.40 -5.48 0.85
N GLU A 157 20.62 -5.87 1.21
CA GLU A 157 21.66 -6.34 0.27
C GLU A 157 21.21 -7.60 -0.47
N GLY A 158 20.64 -8.58 0.27
CA GLY A 158 20.08 -9.79 -0.31
C GLY A 158 18.96 -9.52 -1.31
N THR A 159 18.14 -8.50 -1.07
CA THR A 159 17.07 -8.07 -1.98
C THR A 159 17.64 -7.55 -3.29
N THR A 160 18.73 -6.78 -3.25
CA THR A 160 19.44 -6.32 -4.45
C THR A 160 19.94 -7.50 -5.28
N PHE A 161 20.59 -8.49 -4.66
CA PHE A 161 21.06 -9.68 -5.39
C PHE A 161 19.92 -10.54 -5.93
N ALA A 162 18.87 -10.74 -5.13
CA ALA A 162 17.67 -11.49 -5.53
C ALA A 162 16.91 -10.82 -6.69
N PHE A 163 17.08 -9.50 -6.87
CA PHE A 163 16.57 -8.79 -8.03
C PHE A 163 17.54 -8.83 -9.21
N LEU A 164 18.79 -8.36 -9.03
CA LEU A 164 19.75 -8.20 -10.14
C LEU A 164 20.17 -9.53 -10.78
N GLY A 165 20.36 -10.59 -9.99
CA GLY A 165 20.78 -11.89 -10.50
C GLY A 165 19.78 -12.50 -11.49
N PRO A 166 18.52 -12.75 -11.08
CA PRO A 166 17.50 -13.24 -11.99
C PRO A 166 17.16 -12.26 -13.10
N LEU A 167 17.23 -10.93 -12.87
CA LEU A 167 17.06 -9.94 -13.92
C LEU A 167 18.08 -10.15 -15.06
N ALA A 168 19.36 -10.25 -14.74
CA ALA A 168 20.41 -10.49 -15.72
C ALA A 168 20.19 -11.82 -16.45
N TYR A 169 19.86 -12.89 -15.71
CA TYR A 169 19.55 -14.19 -16.29
C TYR A 169 18.37 -14.14 -17.28
N PHE A 170 17.23 -13.59 -16.88
CA PHE A 170 16.04 -13.52 -17.73
C PHE A 170 16.23 -12.59 -18.93
N TYR A 171 17.01 -11.52 -18.77
CA TYR A 171 17.35 -10.61 -19.85
C TYR A 171 18.23 -11.30 -20.92
N VAL A 172 19.32 -11.96 -20.51
CA VAL A 172 20.21 -12.71 -21.41
C VAL A 172 19.50 -13.88 -22.09
N LYS A 173 18.52 -14.49 -21.41
CA LYS A 173 17.70 -15.58 -21.99
C LYS A 173 16.49 -15.10 -22.79
N GLU A 174 16.34 -13.79 -23.00
CA GLU A 174 15.21 -13.19 -23.73
C GLU A 174 13.83 -13.63 -23.20
N ARG A 175 13.74 -13.92 -21.89
CA ARG A 175 12.50 -14.39 -21.23
C ARG A 175 11.67 -13.26 -20.64
N LEU A 176 12.14 -12.01 -20.72
CA LEU A 176 11.44 -10.84 -20.20
C LEU A 176 10.45 -10.32 -21.24
N PRO A 177 9.15 -10.19 -20.90
CA PRO A 177 8.20 -9.51 -21.77
C PRO A 177 8.55 -8.03 -21.92
N THR A 178 8.53 -7.51 -23.14
CA THR A 178 8.81 -6.09 -23.43
C THR A 178 7.89 -5.15 -22.66
N SER A 179 6.66 -5.60 -22.33
CA SER A 179 5.67 -4.83 -21.58
C SER A 179 6.10 -4.46 -20.16
N ILE A 180 7.12 -5.13 -19.60
CA ILE A 180 7.60 -4.86 -18.23
C ILE A 180 8.94 -4.13 -18.14
N HIS A 181 9.63 -3.91 -19.27
CA HIS A 181 10.98 -3.32 -19.28
C HIS A 181 11.03 -1.94 -18.59
N SER A 182 10.03 -1.09 -18.81
CA SER A 182 9.97 0.23 -18.17
C SER A 182 9.79 0.16 -16.65
N TYR A 183 9.02 -0.81 -16.14
CA TYR A 183 8.88 -1.01 -14.71
C TYR A 183 10.20 -1.50 -14.09
N LEU A 184 10.90 -2.43 -14.75
CA LEU A 184 12.20 -2.93 -14.29
C LEU A 184 13.27 -1.83 -14.28
N ALA A 185 13.31 -1.00 -15.33
CA ALA A 185 14.18 0.18 -15.37
C ALA A 185 13.87 1.16 -14.24
N GLY A 186 12.58 1.38 -13.95
CA GLY A 186 12.14 2.19 -12.81
C GLY A 186 12.63 1.62 -11.47
N VAL A 187 12.51 0.30 -11.26
CA VAL A 187 12.98 -0.36 -10.03
C VAL A 187 14.49 -0.20 -9.87
N LEU A 188 15.27 -0.37 -10.95
CA LEU A 188 16.72 -0.15 -10.93
C LEU A 188 17.07 1.30 -10.58
N ALA A 189 16.44 2.27 -11.24
CA ALA A 189 16.73 3.68 -11.04
C ALA A 189 16.37 4.14 -9.62
N LEU A 190 15.18 3.78 -9.13
CA LEU A 190 14.74 4.13 -7.78
C LEU A 190 15.56 3.39 -6.72
N GLY A 191 15.86 2.11 -6.91
CA GLY A 191 16.72 1.33 -6.00
C GLY A 191 18.13 1.90 -5.89
N ALA A 192 18.78 2.22 -7.02
CA ALA A 192 20.10 2.85 -7.02
C ALA A 192 20.07 4.24 -6.34
N THR A 193 19.02 5.02 -6.59
CA THR A 193 18.81 6.32 -5.95
C THR A 193 18.61 6.16 -4.43
N GLN A 194 17.83 5.19 -4.00
CA GLN A 194 17.57 4.88 -2.59
C GLN A 194 18.87 4.48 -1.88
N MET A 195 19.70 3.63 -2.49
CA MET A 195 21.01 3.26 -1.95
C MET A 195 21.95 4.47 -1.83
N TYR A 196 21.95 5.35 -2.83
CA TYR A 196 22.74 6.59 -2.80
C TYR A 196 22.29 7.54 -1.68
N ILE A 197 20.97 7.79 -1.57
CA ILE A 197 20.39 8.66 -0.54
C ILE A 197 20.64 8.07 0.86
N GLY A 198 20.40 6.76 1.04
CA GLY A 198 20.65 6.07 2.31
C GLY A 198 22.10 6.22 2.76
N ARG A 199 23.07 6.10 1.84
CA ARG A 199 24.50 6.33 2.13
C ARG A 199 24.78 7.78 2.54
N ARG A 200 24.14 8.76 1.90
CA ARG A 200 24.31 10.18 2.21
C ARG A 200 23.74 10.55 3.59
N MET A 201 22.58 10.01 3.95
CA MET A 201 21.97 10.18 5.28
C MET A 201 22.93 9.70 6.38
N VAL A 202 23.59 8.57 6.13
CA VAL A 202 24.60 7.93 6.96
C VAL A 202 25.89 8.76 7.07
N GLN A 203 26.44 9.24 5.96
CA GLN A 203 27.67 10.05 5.94
C GLN A 203 27.52 11.38 6.68
N ASN A 204 26.36 12.03 6.55
CA ASN A 204 26.09 13.29 7.23
C ASN A 204 26.09 13.13 8.77
N LEU A 205 25.68 11.96 9.29
CA LEU A 205 25.74 11.64 10.72
C LEU A 205 27.16 11.37 11.23
N VAL A 206 28.06 10.85 10.38
CA VAL A 206 29.45 10.52 10.75
C VAL A 206 30.40 11.71 10.63
N ALA A 207 30.16 12.61 9.68
CA ALA A 207 30.97 13.81 9.46
C ALA A 207 31.03 14.76 10.67
N GLU A 208 30.15 14.57 11.66
CA GLU A 208 30.20 15.25 12.97
C GLU A 208 31.51 15.03 13.74
N ARG A 209 32.36 14.06 13.36
CA ARG A 209 33.64 13.76 14.02
C ARG A 209 34.82 14.63 13.56
N HIS A 210 34.73 15.38 12.45
CA HIS A 210 35.91 16.01 11.81
C HIS A 210 35.96 17.55 11.82
N GLY A 211 35.46 18.18 12.90
CA GLY A 211 35.57 19.63 13.06
C GLY A 211 34.42 20.35 12.37
N ARG A 212 33.57 20.97 13.20
CA ARG A 212 32.34 21.64 12.78
C ARG A 212 32.66 22.98 12.13
N ASP A 213 31.97 23.29 11.04
CA ASP A 213 31.63 24.68 10.72
C ASP A 213 30.46 25.08 11.65
N PRO A 214 30.65 26.03 12.58
CA PRO A 214 29.61 26.49 13.51
C PRO A 214 28.33 27.00 12.83
N ASN A 215 28.41 27.35 11.54
CA ASN A 215 27.30 27.91 10.76
C ASN A 215 26.48 26.87 9.99
N LYS A 216 26.85 25.58 10.02
CA LYS A 216 26.02 24.52 9.45
C LYS A 216 25.02 24.01 10.48
N ASP A 217 23.74 24.25 10.20
CA ASP A 217 22.62 23.79 11.00
C ASP A 217 22.75 22.27 11.30
N PRO A 218 22.90 21.88 12.58
CA PRO A 218 22.96 20.47 12.99
C PRO A 218 21.75 19.64 12.54
N ASN A 219 20.63 20.29 12.17
CA ASN A 219 19.36 19.63 11.93
C ASN A 219 19.13 19.16 10.49
N PHE A 220 20.11 19.27 9.58
CA PHE A 220 19.93 18.86 8.19
C PHE A 220 20.20 17.36 7.93
N VAL A 221 19.73 16.49 8.84
CA VAL A 221 19.09 15.25 8.39
C VAL A 221 17.62 15.48 8.67
N ALA A 222 16.96 16.21 7.77
CA ALA A 222 15.57 16.57 7.94
C ALA A 222 14.75 15.31 8.31
N PRO A 223 13.72 15.40 9.18
CA PRO A 223 12.85 14.28 9.56
C PRO A 223 12.26 13.51 8.36
N HIS A 224 12.35 14.11 7.17
CA HIS A 224 12.01 13.57 5.87
C HIS A 224 12.87 12.39 5.39
N GLY A 225 14.05 12.12 5.96
CA GLY A 225 14.91 11.01 5.50
C GLY A 225 14.17 9.66 5.50
N LEU A 226 13.47 9.36 6.58
CA LEU A 226 12.60 8.16 6.69
C LEU A 226 11.43 8.21 5.71
N THR A 227 10.87 9.40 5.48
CA THR A 227 9.78 9.60 4.53
C THR A 227 10.21 9.34 3.09
N TYR A 228 11.38 9.83 2.70
CA TYR A 228 11.95 9.58 1.37
C TYR A 228 12.25 8.10 1.17
N ASP A 229 12.95 7.46 2.12
CA ASP A 229 13.27 6.02 2.01
C ASP A 229 12.02 5.14 1.93
N ASN A 230 11.00 5.44 2.74
CA ASN A 230 9.71 4.77 2.65
C ASN A 230 9.01 5.03 1.30
N ALA A 231 9.07 6.25 0.78
CA ALA A 231 8.48 6.57 -0.53
C ALA A 231 9.15 5.78 -1.66
N PHE A 232 10.49 5.69 -1.67
CA PHE A 232 11.22 4.87 -2.64
C PHE A 232 10.88 3.38 -2.49
N SER A 233 10.81 2.87 -1.26
CA SER A 233 10.45 1.48 -0.99
C SER A 233 9.03 1.15 -1.44
N MET A 234 8.05 2.02 -1.15
CA MET A 234 6.66 1.88 -1.62
C MET A 234 6.57 1.96 -3.14
N ALA A 235 7.34 2.84 -3.79
CA ALA A 235 7.37 2.96 -5.24
C ALA A 235 7.96 1.69 -5.89
N ASN A 236 9.08 1.17 -5.38
CA ASN A 236 9.66 -0.09 -5.84
C ASN A 236 8.70 -1.27 -5.64
N LEU A 237 8.07 -1.36 -4.46
CA LEU A 237 7.04 -2.35 -4.18
C LEU A 237 5.90 -2.26 -5.20
N ALA A 238 5.43 -1.04 -5.50
CA ALA A 238 4.37 -0.82 -6.46
C ALA A 238 4.74 -1.26 -7.88
N LEU A 239 5.94 -0.91 -8.34
CA LEU A 239 6.45 -1.28 -9.66
C LEU A 239 6.57 -2.80 -9.81
N LEU A 240 7.13 -3.49 -8.81
CA LEU A 240 7.29 -4.95 -8.83
C LEU A 240 5.95 -5.68 -8.81
N VAL A 241 5.04 -5.29 -7.93
CA VAL A 241 3.69 -5.86 -7.86
C VAL A 241 2.95 -5.63 -9.19
N TRP A 242 3.02 -4.41 -9.72
CA TRP A 242 2.34 -4.08 -10.97
C TRP A 242 2.91 -4.81 -12.19
N ALA A 243 4.24 -4.96 -12.26
CA ALA A 243 4.91 -5.75 -13.28
C ALA A 243 4.53 -7.24 -13.19
N GLY A 244 4.54 -7.81 -11.99
CA GLY A 244 4.12 -9.20 -11.76
C GLY A 244 2.65 -9.43 -12.18
N LEU A 245 1.76 -8.50 -11.85
CA LEU A 245 0.35 -8.52 -12.27
C LEU A 245 0.19 -8.42 -13.80
N HIS A 246 1.03 -7.64 -14.48
CA HIS A 246 1.05 -7.56 -15.94
C HIS A 246 1.46 -8.87 -16.61
N VAL A 247 2.40 -9.61 -16.01
CA VAL A 247 2.84 -10.93 -16.52
C VAL A 247 1.72 -11.95 -16.38
N VAL A 248 1.09 -12.07 -15.20
CA VAL A 248 0.05 -13.10 -14.95
C VAL A 248 -1.31 -12.75 -15.57
N SER A 249 -1.57 -11.47 -15.84
CA SER A 249 -2.82 -11.02 -16.45
C SER A 249 -2.50 -10.08 -17.60
N PRO A 250 -2.29 -10.62 -18.82
CA PRO A 250 -1.99 -9.82 -20.01
C PRO A 250 -3.16 -8.93 -20.43
N SER A 251 -2.86 -7.82 -21.13
CA SER A 251 -3.83 -6.78 -21.53
C SER A 251 -5.05 -7.31 -22.29
N GLY A 252 -4.91 -8.39 -23.05
CA GLY A 252 -6.02 -9.02 -23.80
C GLY A 252 -7.19 -9.45 -22.92
N ARG A 253 -6.93 -9.88 -21.67
CA ARG A 253 -8.00 -10.25 -20.72
C ARG A 253 -8.87 -9.05 -20.35
N ALA A 254 -8.26 -7.87 -20.21
CA ALA A 254 -9.00 -6.65 -19.92
C ALA A 254 -9.87 -6.17 -21.09
N VAL A 255 -9.40 -6.38 -22.33
CA VAL A 255 -10.20 -6.09 -23.53
C VAL A 255 -11.43 -7.00 -23.58
N LYS A 256 -11.26 -8.31 -23.40
CA LYS A 256 -12.37 -9.27 -23.39
C LYS A 256 -13.40 -8.94 -22.31
N LEU A 257 -12.95 -8.65 -21.08
CA LEU A 257 -13.85 -8.26 -19.99
C LEU A 257 -14.65 -6.99 -20.31
N ARG A 258 -14.02 -6.00 -20.94
CA ARG A 258 -14.71 -4.78 -21.38
C ARG A 258 -15.83 -5.08 -22.37
N GLU A 259 -15.57 -5.93 -23.37
CA GLU A 259 -16.55 -6.27 -24.40
C GLU A 259 -17.75 -7.04 -23.86
N MET A 260 -17.58 -7.79 -22.77
CA MET A 260 -18.65 -8.53 -22.09
C MET A 260 -19.44 -7.68 -21.08
N THR A 261 -19.02 -6.45 -20.80
CA THR A 261 -19.63 -5.60 -19.76
C THR A 261 -20.53 -4.54 -20.38
N MET A 262 -21.74 -4.37 -19.83
CA MET A 262 -22.68 -3.33 -20.25
C MET A 262 -22.06 -1.92 -20.11
N VAL A 263 -22.34 -1.04 -21.07
CA VAL A 263 -21.73 0.32 -21.13
C VAL A 263 -22.03 1.16 -19.90
N HIS A 264 -23.26 1.11 -19.37
CA HIS A 264 -23.61 1.84 -18.15
C HIS A 264 -22.79 1.36 -16.94
N SER A 265 -22.71 0.04 -16.74
CA SER A 265 -21.87 -0.57 -15.70
C SER A 265 -20.39 -0.23 -15.88
N LEU A 266 -19.88 -0.16 -17.12
CA LEU A 266 -18.50 0.25 -17.40
C LEU A 266 -18.21 1.69 -16.93
N LYS A 267 -19.15 2.62 -17.10
CA LYS A 267 -19.01 4.00 -16.64
C LYS A 267 -18.92 4.06 -15.11
N ASP A 268 -19.81 3.36 -14.42
CA ASP A 268 -19.85 3.36 -12.95
C ASP A 268 -18.63 2.65 -12.35
N ILE A 269 -18.17 1.54 -12.96
CA ILE A 269 -16.93 0.86 -12.58
C ILE A 269 -15.71 1.76 -12.85
N GLY A 270 -15.72 2.53 -13.94
CA GLY A 270 -14.68 3.52 -14.22
C GLY A 270 -14.61 4.63 -13.17
N GLU A 271 -15.76 5.09 -12.67
CA GLU A 271 -15.85 6.05 -11.57
C GLU A 271 -15.36 5.45 -10.25
N LEU A 272 -15.78 4.21 -9.93
CA LEU A 272 -15.30 3.46 -8.77
C LEU A 272 -13.78 3.33 -8.79
N ARG A 273 -13.22 2.96 -9.95
CA ARG A 273 -11.78 2.86 -10.16
C ARG A 273 -11.06 4.19 -9.88
N ARG A 274 -11.62 5.32 -10.34
CA ARG A 274 -11.03 6.65 -10.12
C ARG A 274 -11.02 7.01 -8.63
N TYR A 275 -12.12 6.78 -7.92
CA TYR A 275 -12.14 7.00 -6.46
C TYR A 275 -11.16 6.10 -5.73
N PHE A 276 -11.02 4.85 -6.16
CA PHE A 276 -10.02 3.95 -5.61
C PHE A 276 -8.60 4.48 -5.81
N GLN A 277 -8.27 5.09 -6.97
CA GLN A 277 -6.97 5.74 -7.16
C GLN A 277 -6.75 6.90 -6.18
N TYR A 278 -7.77 7.73 -5.95
CA TYR A 278 -7.68 8.83 -4.99
C TYR A 278 -7.51 8.32 -3.56
N ALA A 279 -8.21 7.25 -3.17
CA ALA A 279 -8.03 6.62 -1.86
C ALA A 279 -6.65 5.99 -1.70
N THR A 280 -6.09 5.36 -2.74
CA THR A 280 -4.71 4.85 -2.72
C THR A 280 -3.69 5.98 -2.63
N ALA A 281 -3.89 7.10 -3.33
CA ALA A 281 -3.03 8.27 -3.22
C ALA A 281 -3.09 8.88 -1.81
N LEU A 282 -4.29 9.00 -1.24
CA LEU A 282 -4.48 9.44 0.16
C LEU A 282 -3.75 8.51 1.12
N PHE A 283 -3.88 7.20 0.96
CA PHE A 283 -3.15 6.21 1.76
C PHE A 283 -1.64 6.40 1.69
N LEU A 284 -1.06 6.66 0.51
CA LEU A 284 0.38 6.93 0.38
C LEU A 284 0.78 8.19 1.15
N GLY A 285 -0.05 9.24 1.14
CA GLY A 285 0.12 10.42 1.98
C GLY A 285 0.06 10.10 3.47
N THR A 286 -0.91 9.29 3.89
CA THR A 286 -1.05 8.80 5.28
C THR A 286 0.16 8.00 5.74
N ALA A 287 0.69 7.11 4.88
CA ALA A 287 1.89 6.34 5.15
C ALA A 287 3.11 7.27 5.30
N GLY A 288 3.25 8.28 4.42
CA GLY A 288 4.25 9.33 4.54
C GLY A 288 4.16 10.08 5.87
N ALA A 289 2.97 10.54 6.26
CA ALA A 289 2.74 11.19 7.56
C ALA A 289 3.11 10.27 8.74
N GLY A 290 2.86 8.95 8.62
CA GLY A 290 3.27 7.97 9.63
C GLY A 290 4.79 7.90 9.83
N THR A 291 5.57 8.05 8.75
CA THR A 291 7.04 8.10 8.87
C THR A 291 7.53 9.38 9.55
N LEU A 292 6.82 10.51 9.39
CA LEU A 292 7.13 11.74 10.13
C LEU A 292 6.88 11.54 11.62
N VAL A 293 5.75 10.93 12.00
CA VAL A 293 5.46 10.55 13.40
C VAL A 293 6.59 9.69 13.99
N ALA A 294 7.09 8.71 13.23
CA ALA A 294 8.20 7.86 13.66
C ALA A 294 9.53 8.65 13.75
N GLY A 295 9.78 9.56 12.80
CA GLY A 295 11.02 10.33 12.72
C GLY A 295 11.25 11.30 13.87
N ILE A 296 10.17 11.85 14.44
CA ILE A 296 10.25 12.78 15.59
C ILE A 296 9.79 12.13 16.92
N ASP A 297 9.63 10.81 16.96
CA ASP A 297 9.14 10.06 18.12
C ASP A 297 7.74 10.51 18.63
N ALA A 298 6.95 11.19 17.80
CA ALA A 298 5.65 11.75 18.21
C ALA A 298 4.63 10.68 18.66
N GLY A 299 4.81 9.43 18.23
CA GLY A 299 3.99 8.30 18.65
C GLY A 299 4.02 8.04 20.17
N LYS A 300 5.05 8.52 20.89
CA LYS A 300 5.24 8.29 22.34
C LYS A 300 4.63 9.39 23.22
N GLU A 301 4.10 10.47 22.64
CA GLU A 301 3.60 11.61 23.41
C GLU A 301 2.15 11.38 23.88
N TYR A 302 1.20 11.28 22.94
CA TYR A 302 -0.22 11.11 23.28
C TYR A 302 -0.68 9.66 23.10
N ASN A 303 -0.49 8.78 24.08
CA ASN A 303 -0.86 7.35 23.96
C ASN A 303 -2.33 7.02 24.26
N THR A 304 -3.25 7.95 24.06
CA THR A 304 -4.70 7.72 24.14
C THR A 304 -5.37 7.87 22.77
N PHE A 305 -6.55 7.27 22.60
CA PHE A 305 -7.39 7.37 21.39
C PHE A 305 -8.88 7.26 21.79
N PRO A 306 -9.82 8.01 21.19
CA PRO A 306 -9.63 8.94 20.07
C PRO A 306 -9.10 10.32 20.48
N LYS A 307 -9.22 10.70 21.76
CA LYS A 307 -8.63 11.92 22.32
C LYS A 307 -7.10 11.82 22.37
N MET A 308 -6.43 12.97 22.35
CA MET A 308 -4.99 13.14 22.59
C MET A 308 -4.79 13.65 24.03
N GLY A 309 -4.44 12.74 24.93
CA GLY A 309 -4.51 12.99 26.36
C GLY A 309 -5.96 13.22 26.81
N LYS A 310 -6.23 14.37 27.43
CA LYS A 310 -7.57 14.78 27.89
C LYS A 310 -8.37 15.56 26.82
N LYS A 311 -7.72 16.02 25.75
CA LYS A 311 -8.30 16.92 24.73
C LYS A 311 -8.50 16.21 23.40
N TRP A 312 -9.43 16.69 22.57
CA TRP A 312 -9.57 16.23 21.18
C TRP A 312 -8.48 16.82 20.28
N ILE A 313 -8.19 18.10 20.51
CA ILE A 313 -7.17 18.88 19.84
C ILE A 313 -6.16 19.26 20.93
N PRO A 314 -4.91 18.78 20.88
CA PRO A 314 -3.89 19.13 21.85
C PRO A 314 -3.49 20.60 21.73
N ASP A 315 -2.89 21.16 22.79
CA ASP A 315 -2.33 22.50 22.75
C ASP A 315 -1.02 22.54 21.95
N GLY A 316 -0.58 23.73 21.57
CA GLY A 316 0.75 23.96 20.99
C GLY A 316 0.96 23.58 19.52
N LEU A 317 -0.12 23.38 18.76
CA LEU A 317 -0.08 22.92 17.35
C LEU A 317 0.72 23.82 16.39
N PHE A 318 0.93 25.11 16.71
CA PHE A 318 1.55 26.09 15.81
C PHE A 318 2.62 26.95 16.48
N GLU A 319 3.27 26.43 17.51
CA GLU A 319 4.26 27.17 18.29
C GLU A 319 5.65 27.23 17.64
N ARG A 320 5.94 26.41 16.62
CA ARG A 320 7.23 26.45 15.91
C ARG A 320 7.29 27.58 14.88
N SER A 321 8.47 28.18 14.75
CA SER A 321 8.84 29.13 13.71
C SER A 321 10.08 28.62 12.96
N PRO A 322 10.13 28.68 11.61
CA PRO A 322 9.08 29.10 10.68
C PRO A 322 7.80 28.28 10.77
N TRP A 323 6.64 28.87 10.45
CA TRP A 323 5.32 28.25 10.66
C TRP A 323 5.17 26.85 10.04
N LEU A 324 5.78 26.62 8.87
CA LEU A 324 5.74 25.34 8.18
C LEU A 324 6.39 24.18 8.95
N HIS A 325 7.32 24.47 9.87
CA HIS A 325 7.98 23.45 10.69
C HIS A 325 6.99 22.69 11.56
N ASN A 326 5.82 23.28 11.87
CA ASN A 326 4.82 22.57 12.66
C ASN A 326 4.33 21.28 11.99
N PHE A 327 4.27 21.23 10.65
CA PHE A 327 3.75 20.06 9.93
C PHE A 327 4.70 18.86 9.89
N TYR A 328 5.95 19.02 10.35
CA TYR A 328 6.93 17.91 10.35
C TYR A 328 7.84 17.84 11.58
N GLU A 329 7.86 18.86 12.44
CA GLU A 329 8.66 18.89 13.68
C GLU A 329 7.83 19.08 14.96
N ASN A 330 6.56 19.50 14.85
CA ASN A 330 5.70 19.66 16.02
C ASN A 330 5.02 18.33 16.36
N VAL A 331 5.41 17.76 17.50
CA VAL A 331 4.94 16.47 18.00
C VAL A 331 3.41 16.38 18.04
N ALA A 332 2.74 17.42 18.56
CA ALA A 332 1.29 17.44 18.69
C ALA A 332 0.59 17.49 17.33
N LEU A 333 1.05 18.37 16.43
CA LEU A 333 0.42 18.54 15.12
C LEU A 333 0.67 17.32 14.21
N VAL A 334 1.92 16.85 14.11
CA VAL A 334 2.28 15.71 13.27
C VAL A 334 1.50 14.45 13.68
N GLN A 335 1.33 14.22 14.99
CA GLN A 335 0.55 13.09 15.48
C GLN A 335 -0.95 13.26 15.23
N LEU A 336 -1.50 14.47 15.40
CA LEU A 336 -2.90 14.77 15.09
C LEU A 336 -3.19 14.56 13.59
N ASP A 337 -2.35 15.11 12.73
CA ASP A 337 -2.47 15.01 11.27
C ASP A 337 -2.49 13.56 10.81
N HIS A 338 -1.55 12.74 11.30
CA HIS A 338 -1.52 11.32 10.96
C HIS A 338 -2.79 10.58 11.41
N ARG A 339 -3.35 10.89 12.59
CA ARG A 339 -4.63 10.29 13.06
C ARG A 339 -5.79 10.68 12.16
N LEU A 340 -5.90 11.96 11.80
CA LEU A 340 -6.96 12.46 10.93
C LEU A 340 -6.84 11.85 9.53
N LEU A 341 -5.63 11.76 8.98
CA LEU A 341 -5.35 11.09 7.71
C LEU A 341 -5.69 9.59 7.76
N ALA A 342 -5.40 8.89 8.87
CA ALA A 342 -5.75 7.49 9.03
C ALA A 342 -7.27 7.26 9.04
N VAL A 343 -8.03 8.07 9.79
CA VAL A 343 -9.51 8.00 9.81
C VAL A 343 -10.10 8.40 8.45
N GLY A 344 -9.55 9.42 7.80
CA GLY A 344 -9.94 9.85 6.45
C GLY A 344 -9.69 8.76 5.40
N THR A 345 -8.55 8.08 5.48
CA THR A 345 -8.20 6.96 4.61
C THR A 345 -9.17 5.80 4.79
N LEU A 346 -9.44 5.39 6.03
CA LEU A 346 -10.41 4.33 6.33
C LEU A 346 -11.81 4.70 5.81
N SER A 347 -12.24 5.93 6.03
CA SER A 347 -13.52 6.44 5.53
C SER A 347 -13.60 6.41 4.01
N ALA A 348 -12.54 6.83 3.31
CA ALA A 348 -12.48 6.81 1.85
C ALA A 348 -12.60 5.38 1.29
N TYR A 349 -11.82 4.42 1.80
CA TYR A 349 -11.92 3.02 1.39
C TYR A 349 -13.29 2.41 1.74
N SER A 350 -13.83 2.71 2.91
CA SER A 350 -15.15 2.23 3.34
C SER A 350 -16.26 2.74 2.42
N PHE A 351 -16.25 4.03 2.08
CA PHE A 351 -17.20 4.63 1.14
C PHE A 351 -17.13 3.96 -0.24
N ILE A 352 -15.93 3.75 -0.76
CA ILE A 352 -15.72 3.10 -2.06
C ILE A 352 -16.19 1.65 -2.02
N TYR A 353 -15.90 0.93 -0.93
CA TYR A 353 -16.36 -0.44 -0.73
C TYR A 353 -17.89 -0.51 -0.68
N MET A 354 -18.56 0.38 0.07
CA MET A 354 -20.02 0.49 0.09
C MET A 354 -20.60 0.80 -1.30
N LYS A 355 -19.97 1.70 -2.05
CA LYS A 355 -20.37 2.01 -3.43
C LYS A 355 -20.24 0.78 -4.34
N ALA A 356 -19.15 0.03 -4.23
CA ALA A 356 -18.94 -1.20 -4.99
C ALA A 356 -19.99 -2.28 -4.67
N ARG A 357 -20.47 -2.34 -3.42
CA ARG A 357 -21.44 -3.33 -2.94
C ARG A 357 -22.89 -3.10 -3.38
N LYS A 358 -23.19 -2.02 -4.12
CA LYS A 358 -24.52 -1.84 -4.73
C LYS A 358 -24.80 -2.98 -5.72
N PRO A 359 -25.98 -3.62 -5.73
CA PRO A 359 -26.24 -4.85 -6.50
C PRO A 359 -25.84 -4.75 -7.99
N HIS A 360 -26.31 -3.71 -8.69
CA HIS A 360 -26.01 -3.49 -10.11
C HIS A 360 -24.52 -3.35 -10.43
N LEU A 361 -23.71 -2.86 -9.47
CA LEU A 361 -22.27 -2.75 -9.60
C LEU A 361 -21.58 -4.05 -9.20
N TRP A 362 -21.91 -4.57 -8.02
CA TRP A 362 -21.28 -5.77 -7.48
C TRP A 362 -21.45 -6.96 -8.43
N ASP A 363 -22.64 -7.16 -8.99
CA ASP A 363 -22.90 -8.29 -9.89
C ASP A 363 -22.11 -8.17 -11.20
N ALA A 364 -21.85 -6.95 -11.67
CA ALA A 364 -21.02 -6.67 -12.84
C ALA A 364 -19.51 -6.81 -12.59
N LEU A 365 -19.05 -6.84 -11.32
CA LEU A 365 -17.63 -6.97 -10.99
C LEU A 365 -17.13 -8.42 -11.16
N PRO A 366 -15.94 -8.62 -11.75
CA PRO A 366 -15.30 -9.94 -11.80
C PRO A 366 -15.09 -10.52 -10.38
N PRO A 367 -15.19 -11.85 -10.17
CA PRO A 367 -14.95 -12.48 -8.88
C PRO A 367 -13.60 -12.10 -8.24
N GLU A 368 -12.56 -11.99 -9.06
CA GLU A 368 -11.23 -11.55 -8.62
C GLU A 368 -11.24 -10.12 -8.06
N THR A 369 -12.02 -9.20 -8.66
CA THR A 369 -12.14 -7.82 -8.16
C THR A 369 -12.86 -7.78 -6.82
N LYS A 370 -13.88 -8.63 -6.64
CA LYS A 370 -14.59 -8.76 -5.35
C LYS A 370 -13.65 -9.23 -4.25
N GLN A 371 -12.81 -10.23 -4.55
CA GLN A 371 -11.80 -10.72 -3.61
C GLN A 371 -10.77 -9.64 -3.28
N ALA A 372 -10.23 -8.95 -4.29
CA ALA A 372 -9.25 -7.88 -4.08
C ALA A 372 -9.81 -6.72 -3.24
N LEU A 373 -11.06 -6.32 -3.48
CA LEU A 373 -11.78 -5.32 -2.66
C LEU A 373 -11.93 -5.77 -1.20
N ASN A 374 -12.34 -7.03 -0.96
CA ASN A 374 -12.49 -7.56 0.38
C ASN A 374 -11.15 -7.60 1.14
N TRP A 375 -10.08 -8.07 0.49
CA TRP A 375 -8.73 -8.10 1.07
C TRP A 375 -8.19 -6.71 1.34
N THR A 376 -8.44 -5.74 0.45
CA THR A 376 -8.05 -4.35 0.69
C THR A 376 -8.79 -3.78 1.90
N MET A 377 -10.10 -4.00 2.01
CA MET A 377 -10.89 -3.51 3.14
C MET A 377 -10.44 -4.14 4.47
N LEU A 378 -10.13 -5.45 4.47
CA LEU A 378 -9.57 -6.13 5.62
C LEU A 378 -8.21 -5.56 6.02
N ALA A 379 -7.31 -5.32 5.06
CA ALA A 379 -6.00 -4.73 5.31
C ALA A 379 -6.10 -3.31 5.87
N VAL A 380 -6.97 -2.47 5.31
CA VAL A 380 -7.19 -1.09 5.77
C VAL A 380 -7.79 -1.06 7.18
N GLY A 381 -8.80 -1.89 7.45
CA GLY A 381 -9.38 -2.01 8.79
C GLY A 381 -8.36 -2.53 9.82
N GLY A 382 -7.61 -3.57 9.47
CA GLY A 382 -6.54 -4.13 10.29
C GLY A 382 -5.42 -3.14 10.57
N GLN A 383 -5.04 -2.30 9.60
CA GLN A 383 -4.02 -1.28 9.77
C GLN A 383 -4.42 -0.21 10.79
N VAL A 384 -5.67 0.27 10.75
CA VAL A 384 -6.15 1.26 11.72
C VAL A 384 -6.26 0.66 13.10
N LEU A 385 -6.82 -0.54 13.23
CA LEU A 385 -6.90 -1.25 14.52
C LEU A 385 -5.49 -1.50 15.08
N GLY A 386 -4.59 -2.06 14.27
CA GLY A 386 -3.19 -2.30 14.65
C GLY A 386 -2.44 -1.01 15.01
N GLY A 387 -2.69 0.09 14.29
CA GLY A 387 -2.12 1.41 14.60
C GLY A 387 -2.62 1.97 15.93
N ILE A 388 -3.91 1.83 16.24
CA ILE A 388 -4.47 2.20 17.54
C ILE A 388 -3.88 1.31 18.64
N THR A 389 -3.81 -0.01 18.45
CA THR A 389 -3.20 -0.94 19.40
C THR A 389 -1.74 -0.59 19.67
N MET A 390 -0.96 -0.31 18.63
CA MET A 390 0.43 0.15 18.75
C MET A 390 0.52 1.44 19.57
N LEU A 391 -0.32 2.43 19.24
CA LEU A 391 -0.34 3.73 19.89
C LEU A 391 -0.65 3.64 21.38
N VAL A 392 -1.72 2.92 21.78
CA VAL A 392 -2.14 2.84 23.18
C VAL A 392 -1.20 2.02 24.06
N ASN A 393 -0.35 1.18 23.44
CA ASN A 393 0.70 0.43 24.13
C ASN A 393 2.07 1.16 24.11
N ALA A 394 2.09 2.47 23.87
CA ALA A 394 3.32 3.29 23.83
C ALA A 394 4.34 2.86 22.77
N VAL A 395 3.85 2.43 21.60
CA VAL A 395 4.66 2.10 20.42
C VAL A 395 5.73 1.01 20.66
N PRO A 396 5.34 -0.22 21.08
CA PRO A 396 6.28 -1.33 21.18
C PRO A 396 6.85 -1.68 19.80
N THR A 397 8.14 -1.99 19.74
CA THR A 397 8.86 -2.26 18.47
C THR A 397 8.16 -3.32 17.61
N ALA A 398 7.71 -4.43 18.21
CA ALA A 398 7.01 -5.48 17.47
C ALA A 398 5.71 -4.98 16.81
N LEU A 399 4.93 -4.14 17.52
CA LEU A 399 3.70 -3.58 16.96
C LEU A 399 3.98 -2.56 15.87
N ALA A 400 5.08 -1.80 15.95
CA ALA A 400 5.50 -0.90 14.89
C ALA A 400 5.94 -1.63 13.62
N MET A 401 6.63 -2.77 13.76
CA MET A 401 6.96 -3.66 12.65
C MET A 401 5.68 -4.19 11.99
N VAL A 402 4.72 -4.70 12.77
CA VAL A 402 3.42 -5.16 12.28
C VAL A 402 2.68 -4.03 11.55
N HIS A 403 2.62 -2.84 12.13
CA HIS A 403 1.98 -1.68 11.51
C HIS A 403 2.64 -1.30 10.18
N THR A 404 3.96 -1.39 10.07
CA THR A 404 4.66 -1.13 8.81
C THR A 404 4.37 -2.21 7.75
N SER A 405 4.31 -3.47 8.17
CA SER A 405 3.95 -4.58 7.27
C SER A 405 2.51 -4.45 6.72
N GLY A 406 1.57 -3.95 7.54
CA GLY A 406 0.20 -3.72 7.12
C GLY A 406 0.08 -2.61 6.07
N ALA A 407 0.93 -1.57 6.11
CA ALA A 407 1.00 -0.57 5.05
C ALA A 407 1.42 -1.19 3.71
N ALA A 408 2.43 -2.06 3.69
CA ALA A 408 2.83 -2.79 2.48
C ALA A 408 1.68 -3.68 1.95
N ALA A 409 0.93 -4.34 2.84
CA ALA A 409 -0.23 -5.14 2.48
C ALA A 409 -1.37 -4.31 1.85
N ILE A 410 -1.64 -3.11 2.39
CA ILE A 410 -2.61 -2.18 1.79
C ILE A 410 -2.17 -1.80 0.39
N LEU A 411 -0.89 -1.46 0.17
CA LEU A 411 -0.42 -1.08 -1.16
C LEU A 411 -0.57 -2.26 -2.14
N GLY A 412 -0.13 -3.46 -1.76
CA GLY A 412 -0.23 -4.66 -2.61
C GLY A 412 -1.67 -4.99 -3.00
N THR A 413 -2.59 -5.03 -2.04
CA THR A 413 -4.01 -5.31 -2.28
C THR A 413 -4.72 -4.19 -3.06
N SER A 414 -4.33 -2.94 -2.83
CA SER A 414 -4.82 -1.79 -3.59
C SER A 414 -4.40 -1.86 -5.06
N LEU A 415 -3.13 -2.16 -5.33
CA LEU A 415 -2.63 -2.34 -6.70
C LEU A 415 -3.28 -3.52 -7.40
N TRP A 416 -3.50 -4.63 -6.68
CA TRP A 416 -4.27 -5.76 -7.20
C TRP A 416 -5.68 -5.33 -7.61
N THR A 417 -6.40 -4.63 -6.74
CA THR A 417 -7.75 -4.11 -7.03
C THR A 417 -7.75 -3.16 -8.23
N LEU A 418 -6.82 -2.20 -8.28
CA LEU A 418 -6.69 -1.26 -9.40
C LEU A 418 -6.36 -1.98 -10.71
N HIS A 419 -5.57 -3.05 -10.65
CA HIS A 419 -5.21 -3.86 -11.80
C HIS A 419 -6.42 -4.64 -12.33
N THR A 420 -7.23 -5.25 -11.46
CA THR A 420 -8.43 -5.98 -11.90
C THR A 420 -9.47 -5.04 -12.51
N LEU A 421 -9.50 -3.77 -12.12
CA LEU A 421 -10.40 -2.73 -12.66
C LEU A 421 -9.92 -2.09 -13.98
N ARG A 422 -8.75 -2.46 -14.52
CA ARG A 422 -8.17 -1.78 -15.71
C ARG A 422 -9.01 -1.88 -16.99
N PHE A 423 -9.95 -2.82 -17.07
CA PHE A 423 -10.87 -2.93 -18.21
C PHE A 423 -11.76 -1.67 -18.33
N ALA A 424 -12.07 -1.00 -17.22
CA ALA A 424 -12.90 0.21 -17.15
C ALA A 424 -12.09 1.53 -17.20
N ARG A 425 -10.90 1.54 -17.82
CA ARG A 425 -10.15 2.80 -18.06
C ARG A 425 -10.96 3.78 -18.94
N PRO A 426 -10.82 5.11 -18.77
CA PRO A 426 -11.59 6.11 -19.51
C PRO A 426 -11.57 5.93 -21.04
N GLY A 427 -10.38 5.78 -21.65
CA GLY A 427 -10.28 5.52 -23.09
C GLY A 427 -10.94 4.20 -23.53
N GLY A 428 -11.05 3.24 -22.61
CA GLY A 428 -11.81 2.02 -22.83
C GLY A 428 -13.33 2.23 -22.86
N VAL A 429 -13.84 3.09 -21.98
CA VAL A 429 -15.27 3.43 -21.92
C VAL A 429 -15.68 4.20 -23.18
N VAL A 430 -14.87 5.16 -23.62
CA VAL A 430 -15.11 5.92 -24.86
C VAL A 430 -15.15 4.98 -26.08
N ASN A 431 -14.18 4.08 -26.20
CA ASN A 431 -14.15 3.12 -27.31
C ASN A 431 -15.33 2.15 -27.30
N ALA A 432 -15.80 1.72 -26.12
CA ALA A 432 -16.98 0.87 -26.01
C ALA A 432 -18.26 1.62 -26.43
N ALA A 433 -18.43 2.87 -26.00
CA ALA A 433 -19.55 3.71 -26.41
C ALA A 433 -19.57 3.95 -27.93
N ALA A 434 -18.41 4.25 -28.53
CA ALA A 434 -18.27 4.42 -29.97
C ALA A 434 -18.65 3.16 -30.76
N LYS A 435 -18.22 1.97 -30.30
CA LYS A 435 -18.60 0.68 -30.94
C LYS A 435 -20.11 0.42 -30.89
N VAL A 436 -20.79 0.80 -29.80
CA VAL A 436 -22.25 0.63 -29.69
C VAL A 436 -22.98 1.59 -30.63
N ALA A 437 -22.54 2.86 -30.70
CA ALA A 437 -23.10 3.83 -31.63
C ALA A 437 -22.93 3.39 -33.10
N ALA A 438 -21.76 2.87 -33.47
CA ALA A 438 -21.49 2.39 -34.82
C ALA A 438 -22.28 1.14 -35.24
N LYS A 439 -22.79 0.35 -34.29
CA LYS A 439 -23.69 -0.79 -34.58
C LYS A 439 -25.16 -0.41 -34.68
N ALA A 440 -25.52 0.79 -34.25
CA ALA A 440 -26.88 1.32 -34.28
C ALA A 440 -27.17 2.14 -35.55
N LEU A 441 -26.12 2.47 -36.31
CA LEU A 441 -26.16 2.98 -37.69
C LEU A 441 -26.11 1.79 -38.65
#